data_AF-A0A4Y8D590-F1
#
_entry.id   AF-A0A4Y8D590-F1
#
_cell.length_a   1.000
_cell.length_b   1.000
_cell.length_c   1.000
_cell.angle_alpha   90.00
_cell.angle_beta   90.00
_cell.angle_gamma   90.00
#
_symmetry.space_group_name_H-M   'P 1'
#
loop_
_entity.id
_entity.type
_entity.pdbx_description
1 polymer ?
#
loop_
_entity_poly.entity_id
_entity_poly.type
_entity_poly.pdbx_seq_one_letter_code
_entity_poly.pdbx_strand_id
1 'polypeptide(L)'
;MQKRNSGTIIFTSSRAAGADLPWASGYSCAKTAITRFGDVLQTELNMLQKNTFGFEENGISVFSIHPSEIKTGLHQTAYPEKTKVEAPHVIEMMAKLHKSHPEFSIDLPAWTCVYLAVEKGSALRGRLVDCTRDLEEITNFVISSPELKITNACS
;
A
#
# COMPACT_ATOMS: atom_id res chain seq x y z
N MET A 1 -6.11 -6.42 -19.47
CA MET A 1 -5.52 -5.08 -19.26
C MET A 1 -4.54 -4.76 -20.38
N GLN A 2 -3.45 -5.53 -20.55
CA GLN A 2 -2.42 -5.30 -21.60
C GLN A 2 -2.97 -5.14 -23.03
N LYS A 3 -3.80 -6.08 -23.52
CA LYS A 3 -4.36 -5.99 -24.89
C LYS A 3 -5.16 -4.71 -25.18
N ARG A 4 -5.71 -4.07 -24.14
CA ARG A 4 -6.54 -2.86 -24.26
C ARG A 4 -5.85 -1.61 -23.68
N ASN A 5 -4.60 -1.72 -23.25
CA ASN A 5 -3.82 -0.68 -22.56
C ASN A 5 -4.59 0.10 -21.49
N SER A 6 -5.38 -0.59 -20.67
CA SER A 6 -6.20 0.07 -19.65
C SER A 6 -6.52 -0.85 -18.48
N GLY A 7 -6.47 -0.30 -17.28
CA GLY A 7 -6.94 -0.91 -16.05
C GLY A 7 -6.16 -0.47 -14.82
N THR A 8 -6.72 -0.78 -13.65
CA THR A 8 -6.11 -0.46 -12.36
C THR A 8 -5.94 -1.72 -11.53
N ILE A 9 -4.76 -1.88 -10.92
CA ILE A 9 -4.43 -2.95 -9.98
C ILE A 9 -4.12 -2.29 -8.64
N ILE A 10 -4.77 -2.74 -7.57
CA ILE A 10 -4.56 -2.21 -6.21
C ILE A 10 -4.22 -3.38 -5.28
N PHE A 11 -3.01 -3.36 -4.72
CA PHE A 11 -2.59 -4.30 -3.69
C PHE A 11 -2.93 -3.78 -2.29
N THR A 12 -3.56 -4.61 -1.47
CA THR A 12 -3.75 -4.32 -0.05
C THR A 12 -2.46 -4.60 0.72
N SER A 13 -1.63 -3.56 0.88
CA SER A 13 -0.39 -3.61 1.64
C SER A 13 -0.61 -3.17 3.10
N SER A 14 0.36 -2.50 3.71
CA SER A 14 0.34 -2.04 5.09
C SER A 14 1.42 -0.98 5.32
N ARG A 15 1.22 -0.09 6.30
CA ARG A 15 2.28 0.76 6.83
C ARG A 15 3.48 -0.04 7.35
N ALA A 16 3.25 -1.27 7.79
CA ALA A 16 4.29 -2.22 8.18
C ALA A 16 5.31 -2.54 7.08
N ALA A 17 5.01 -2.22 5.80
CA ALA A 17 5.94 -2.38 4.70
C ALA A 17 7.16 -1.44 4.77
N GLY A 18 7.03 -0.30 5.47
CA GLY A 18 8.10 0.69 5.62
C GLY A 18 8.30 1.20 7.05
N ALA A 19 7.44 0.81 8.00
CA ALA A 19 7.57 1.18 9.41
C ALA A 19 8.18 0.06 10.26
N ASP A 20 8.99 0.46 11.24
CA ASP A 20 9.61 -0.44 12.22
C ASP A 20 8.61 -0.84 13.31
N LEU A 21 7.74 -1.80 13.00
CA LEU A 21 6.74 -2.32 13.94
C LEU A 21 7.27 -3.56 14.68
N PRO A 22 7.29 -3.56 16.02
CA PRO A 22 7.76 -4.70 16.79
C PRO A 22 6.85 -5.93 16.63
N TRP A 23 7.45 -7.12 16.69
CA TRP A 23 6.78 -8.44 16.59
C TRP A 23 5.96 -8.67 15.32
N ALA A 24 6.18 -7.85 14.29
CA ALA A 24 5.53 -7.96 13.00
C ALA A 24 6.52 -8.38 11.90
N SER A 25 7.73 -8.84 12.20
CA SER A 25 8.80 -9.03 11.20
C SER A 25 8.37 -9.82 9.96
N GLY A 26 7.77 -11.01 10.14
CA GLY A 26 7.28 -11.81 9.01
C GLY A 26 6.17 -11.10 8.21
N TYR A 27 5.27 -10.39 8.91
CA TYR A 27 4.22 -9.59 8.29
C TYR A 27 4.79 -8.39 7.53
N SER A 28 5.71 -7.64 8.13
CA SER A 28 6.43 -6.53 7.52
C SER A 28 7.17 -6.97 6.27
N CYS A 29 7.97 -8.05 6.33
CA CYS A 29 8.66 -8.59 5.16
C CYS A 29 7.69 -8.95 4.03
N ALA A 30 6.57 -9.62 4.33
CA ALA A 30 5.56 -9.96 3.33
C ALA A 30 4.92 -8.72 2.70
N LYS A 31 4.63 -7.68 3.50
CA LYS A 31 4.04 -6.43 3.02
C LYS A 31 5.03 -5.60 2.22
N THR A 32 6.29 -5.53 2.62
CA THR A 32 7.38 -4.94 1.82
C THR A 32 7.53 -5.64 0.49
N ALA A 33 7.49 -6.99 0.47
CA ALA A 33 7.62 -7.76 -0.77
C ALA A 33 6.48 -7.48 -1.75
N ILE A 34 5.22 -7.44 -1.28
CA ILE A 34 4.06 -7.12 -2.13
C ILE A 34 4.12 -5.67 -2.62
N THR A 35 4.46 -4.71 -1.77
CA THR A 35 4.63 -3.31 -2.20
C THR A 35 5.69 -3.22 -3.29
N ARG A 36 6.86 -3.83 -3.06
CA ARG A 36 7.96 -3.80 -4.03
C ARG A 36 7.58 -4.48 -5.35
N PHE A 37 6.83 -5.58 -5.29
CA PHE A 37 6.32 -6.25 -6.48
C PHE A 37 5.43 -5.33 -7.31
N GLY A 38 4.48 -4.61 -6.66
CA GLY A 38 3.61 -3.66 -7.35
C GLY A 38 4.38 -2.56 -8.07
N ASP A 39 5.43 -2.04 -7.45
CA ASP A 39 6.23 -0.95 -8.02
C ASP A 39 7.08 -1.41 -9.21
N VAL A 40 7.73 -2.56 -9.07
CA VAL A 40 8.49 -3.18 -10.18
C VAL A 40 7.55 -3.50 -11.34
N LEU A 41 6.36 -4.05 -11.05
CA LEU A 41 5.36 -4.33 -12.07
C LEU A 41 4.91 -3.05 -12.80
N GLN A 42 4.75 -1.91 -12.11
CA GLN A 42 4.46 -0.64 -12.77
C GLN A 42 5.56 -0.26 -13.76
N THR A 43 6.83 -0.39 -13.37
CA THR A 43 7.98 -0.12 -14.26
C THR A 43 8.00 -1.05 -15.46
N GLU A 44 7.78 -2.35 -15.24
CA GLU A 44 7.72 -3.35 -16.32
C GLU A 44 6.58 -3.04 -17.29
N LEU A 45 5.39 -2.69 -16.80
CA LEU A 45 4.25 -2.33 -17.64
C LEU A 45 4.53 -1.06 -18.46
N ASN A 46 5.20 -0.06 -17.89
CA ASN A 46 5.64 1.14 -18.61
C ASN A 46 6.51 0.77 -19.83
N MET A 47 7.43 -0.19 -19.65
CA MET A 47 8.30 -0.66 -20.73
C MET A 47 7.56 -1.55 -21.73
N LEU A 48 6.77 -2.52 -21.25
CA LEU A 48 6.10 -3.51 -22.09
C LEU A 48 5.03 -2.90 -22.97
N GLN A 49 4.17 -2.01 -22.44
CA GLN A 49 3.10 -1.40 -23.25
C GLN A 49 3.68 -0.62 -24.44
N LYS A 50 4.80 0.08 -24.22
CA LYS A 50 5.50 0.83 -25.27
C LYS A 50 6.29 -0.06 -26.21
N ASN A 51 7.24 -0.82 -25.68
CA ASN A 51 8.26 -1.49 -26.47
C ASN A 51 7.79 -2.81 -27.10
N THR A 52 6.69 -3.39 -26.59
CA THR A 52 6.20 -4.71 -27.03
C THR A 52 4.80 -4.65 -27.61
N PHE A 53 3.90 -3.90 -26.98
CA PHE A 53 2.49 -3.84 -27.42
C PHE A 53 2.18 -2.65 -28.34
N GLY A 54 3.12 -1.75 -28.58
CA GLY A 54 3.02 -0.67 -29.57
C GLY A 54 2.13 0.50 -29.15
N PHE A 55 1.85 0.68 -27.85
CA PHE A 55 1.17 1.86 -27.33
C PHE A 55 2.16 3.02 -27.11
N GLU A 56 1.71 4.26 -27.24
CA GLU A 56 2.57 5.44 -26.97
C GLU A 56 3.00 5.51 -25.50
N GLU A 57 2.08 5.19 -24.60
CA GLU A 57 2.26 5.18 -23.16
C GLU A 57 1.51 4.03 -22.49
N ASN A 58 1.87 3.71 -21.24
CA ASN A 58 1.17 2.71 -20.45
C ASN A 58 -0.08 3.30 -19.79
N GLY A 59 -1.25 2.75 -20.14
CA GLY A 59 -2.54 3.10 -19.54
C GLY A 59 -2.95 2.18 -18.38
N ILE A 60 -2.05 1.31 -17.89
CA ILE A 60 -2.30 0.44 -16.73
C ILE A 60 -1.64 1.05 -15.50
N SER A 61 -2.45 1.25 -14.46
CA SER A 61 -2.01 1.79 -13.17
C SER A 61 -1.92 0.70 -12.11
N VAL A 62 -0.81 0.65 -11.39
CA VAL A 62 -0.59 -0.26 -10.25
C VAL A 62 -0.37 0.59 -9.01
N PHE A 63 -1.05 0.25 -7.93
CA PHE A 63 -0.92 0.90 -6.64
C PHE A 63 -0.80 -0.14 -5.53
N SER A 64 -0.12 0.23 -4.45
CA SER A 64 -0.25 -0.45 -3.17
C SER A 64 -0.93 0.51 -2.20
N ILE A 65 -1.82 0.02 -1.35
CA ILE A 65 -2.45 0.85 -0.33
C ILE A 65 -2.12 0.37 1.08
N HIS A 66 -1.93 1.29 2.00
CA HIS A 66 -2.09 1.05 3.43
C HIS A 66 -3.52 1.43 3.82
N PRO A 67 -4.39 0.48 4.18
CA PRO A 67 -5.79 0.78 4.47
C PRO A 67 -6.02 1.60 5.74
N SER A 68 -5.01 1.82 6.57
CA SER A 68 -5.13 2.26 7.97
C SER A 68 -5.50 1.16 8.98
N GLU A 69 -5.64 1.57 10.23
CA GLU A 69 -6.06 0.77 11.39
C GLU A 69 -7.58 0.71 11.50
N ILE A 70 -8.16 -0.10 10.63
CA ILE A 70 -9.62 -0.26 10.54
C ILE A 70 -10.02 -1.51 11.31
N LYS A 71 -10.99 -1.36 12.21
CA LYS A 71 -11.59 -2.50 12.89
C LYS A 71 -12.40 -3.34 11.89
N THR A 72 -11.93 -4.56 11.69
CA THR A 72 -12.58 -5.58 10.85
C THR A 72 -12.65 -6.90 11.61
N GLY A 73 -13.53 -7.81 11.18
CA GLY A 73 -13.60 -9.16 11.77
C GLY A 73 -12.28 -9.95 11.69
N LEU A 74 -11.37 -9.57 10.79
CA LEU A 74 -10.03 -10.16 10.65
C LEU A 74 -9.10 -9.87 11.84
N HIS A 75 -9.35 -8.83 12.63
CA HIS A 75 -8.49 -8.46 13.77
C HIS A 75 -8.60 -9.45 14.96
N GLN A 76 -9.53 -10.41 14.92
CA GLN A 76 -9.89 -11.25 16.07
C GLN A 76 -8.94 -12.44 16.32
N THR A 77 -7.97 -12.73 15.45
CA THR A 77 -7.12 -13.93 15.57
C THR A 77 -5.72 -13.68 16.14
N ALA A 78 -5.53 -12.60 16.91
CA ALA A 78 -4.24 -11.89 16.96
C ALA A 78 -3.06 -12.58 17.69
N TYR A 79 -3.25 -13.57 18.58
CA TYR A 79 -2.12 -14.17 19.31
C TYR A 79 -2.29 -15.68 19.51
N PRO A 80 -1.29 -16.52 19.13
CA PRO A 80 -1.27 -17.94 19.49
C PRO A 80 -1.36 -18.14 21.00
N GLU A 81 -2.06 -19.19 21.46
CA GLU A 81 -2.21 -19.49 22.90
C GLU A 81 -0.84 -19.60 23.61
N LYS A 82 0.15 -20.20 22.94
CA LYS A 82 1.52 -20.29 23.44
C LYS A 82 2.11 -18.92 23.78
N THR A 83 1.90 -17.91 22.93
CA THR A 83 2.36 -16.54 23.17
C THR A 83 1.68 -15.92 24.38
N LYS A 84 0.40 -16.24 24.64
CA LYS A 84 -0.32 -15.75 25.83
C LYS A 84 0.29 -16.26 27.13
N VAL A 85 0.80 -17.49 27.13
CA VAL A 85 1.43 -18.12 28.31
C VAL A 85 2.89 -17.71 28.46
N GLU A 86 3.67 -17.79 27.39
CA GLU A 86 5.13 -17.61 27.45
C GLU A 86 5.58 -16.15 27.39
N ALA A 87 4.76 -15.27 26.80
CA ALA A 87 5.09 -13.87 26.59
C ALA A 87 3.88 -12.93 26.85
N PRO A 88 3.25 -12.97 28.03
CA PRO A 88 2.08 -12.15 28.34
C PRO A 88 2.36 -10.63 28.21
N HIS A 89 3.60 -10.21 28.48
CA HIS A 89 4.05 -8.82 28.31
C HIS A 89 3.92 -8.31 26.87
N VAL A 90 4.04 -9.17 25.85
CA VAL A 90 3.82 -8.80 24.44
C VAL A 90 2.37 -8.41 24.22
N ILE A 91 1.43 -9.17 24.78
CA ILE A 91 -0.01 -8.91 24.65
C ILE A 91 -0.39 -7.62 25.36
N GLU A 92 0.11 -7.43 26.58
CA GLU A 92 -0.10 -6.19 27.33
C GLU A 92 0.43 -4.97 26.59
N MET A 93 1.63 -5.07 26.01
CA MET A 93 2.23 -3.98 25.25
C MET A 93 1.47 -3.69 23.96
N MET A 94 1.06 -4.72 23.22
CA MET A 94 0.26 -4.55 22.00
C MET A 94 -1.13 -3.98 22.30
N ALA A 95 -1.75 -4.37 23.41
CA ALA A 95 -3.01 -3.77 23.86
C ALA A 95 -2.85 -2.28 24.21
N LYS A 96 -1.71 -1.87 24.79
CA LYS A 96 -1.39 -0.45 25.05
C LYS A 96 -1.17 0.30 23.74
N LEU A 97 -0.42 -0.26 22.80
CA LEU A 97 -0.20 0.33 21.47
C LEU A 97 -1.53 0.55 20.74
N HIS A 98 -2.37 -0.49 20.67
CA HIS A 98 -3.66 -0.39 19.98
C HIS A 98 -4.58 0.69 20.56
N LYS A 99 -4.55 0.95 21.88
CA LYS A 99 -5.32 2.03 22.51
C LYS A 99 -4.84 3.43 22.13
N SER A 100 -3.56 3.57 21.77
CA SER A 100 -2.97 4.86 21.39
C SER A 100 -3.18 5.20 19.90
N HIS A 101 -3.65 4.24 19.12
CA HIS A 101 -3.77 4.41 17.68
C HIS A 101 -5.13 5.01 17.30
N PRO A 102 -5.16 5.91 16.31
CA PRO A 102 -6.40 6.46 15.79
C PRO A 102 -7.23 5.37 15.10
N GLU A 103 -8.54 5.41 15.34
CA GLU A 103 -9.50 4.53 14.67
C GLU A 103 -10.04 5.21 13.42
N PHE A 104 -10.03 4.49 12.31
CA PHE A 104 -10.48 4.99 11.01
C PHE A 104 -11.68 4.22 10.48
N SER A 105 -12.57 4.92 9.77
CA SER A 105 -13.70 4.28 9.07
C SER A 105 -13.20 3.38 7.93
N ILE A 106 -13.91 2.28 7.70
CA ILE A 106 -13.71 1.41 6.54
C ILE A 106 -13.96 2.15 5.21
N ASP A 107 -14.67 3.28 5.25
CA ASP A 107 -14.95 4.11 4.07
C ASP A 107 -13.67 4.73 3.50
N LEU A 108 -12.66 5.02 4.32
CA LEU A 108 -11.43 5.67 3.88
C LEU A 108 -10.68 4.88 2.79
N PRO A 109 -10.31 3.61 3.00
CA PRO A 109 -9.68 2.83 1.94
C PRO A 109 -10.63 2.50 0.80
N ALA A 110 -11.94 2.38 1.06
CA ALA A 110 -12.92 2.15 0.00
C ALA A 110 -12.93 3.33 -0.98
N TRP A 111 -13.06 4.56 -0.48
CA TRP A 111 -13.01 5.77 -1.30
C TRP A 111 -11.64 6.01 -1.91
N THR A 112 -10.56 5.66 -1.22
CA THR A 112 -9.21 5.68 -1.82
C THR A 112 -9.12 4.76 -3.04
N CYS A 113 -9.65 3.53 -2.94
CA CYS A 113 -9.67 2.60 -4.07
C CYS A 113 -10.48 3.15 -5.25
N VAL A 114 -11.63 3.76 -4.98
CA VAL A 114 -12.45 4.42 -6.01
C VAL A 114 -11.67 5.56 -6.66
N TYR A 115 -11.06 6.45 -5.87
CA TYR A 115 -10.25 7.57 -6.35
C TYR A 115 -9.11 7.10 -7.29
N LEU A 116 -8.38 6.06 -6.89
CA LEU A 116 -7.29 5.49 -7.68
C LEU A 116 -7.80 4.78 -8.95
N ALA A 117 -8.98 4.16 -8.89
CA ALA A 117 -9.57 3.44 -10.01
C ALA A 117 -10.09 4.36 -11.13
N VAL A 118 -10.51 5.58 -10.81
CA VAL A 118 -11.07 6.56 -11.79
C VAL A 118 -10.01 7.51 -12.38
N GLU A 119 -8.76 7.03 -12.51
CA GLU A 119 -7.61 7.72 -13.11
C GLU A 119 -7.13 9.02 -12.43
N LYS A 120 -7.77 9.45 -11.34
CA LYS A 120 -7.34 10.61 -10.54
C LYS A 120 -6.03 10.39 -9.77
N GLY A 121 -5.57 9.14 -9.69
CA GLY A 121 -4.33 8.75 -9.02
C GLY A 121 -3.12 8.58 -9.95
N SER A 122 -3.14 9.01 -11.21
CA SER A 122 -2.09 8.69 -12.19
C SER A 122 -0.67 9.08 -11.74
N ALA A 123 -0.51 10.20 -11.03
CA ALA A 123 0.77 10.62 -10.47
C ALA A 123 1.31 9.70 -9.36
N LEU A 124 0.46 8.89 -8.75
CA LEU A 124 0.80 7.98 -7.66
C LEU A 124 1.11 6.55 -8.13
N ARG A 125 1.16 6.31 -9.45
CA ARG A 125 1.42 4.99 -10.04
C ARG A 125 2.72 4.40 -9.51
N GLY A 126 2.68 3.14 -9.10
CA GLY A 126 3.83 2.40 -8.54
C GLY A 126 4.27 2.91 -7.18
N ARG A 127 3.35 3.45 -6.37
CA ARG A 127 3.62 3.91 -4.99
C ARG A 127 2.73 3.20 -3.98
N LEU A 128 3.22 3.18 -2.74
CA LEU A 128 2.41 2.91 -1.55
C LEU A 128 1.62 4.17 -1.16
N VAL A 129 0.30 4.09 -1.22
CA VAL A 129 -0.63 5.16 -0.87
C VAL A 129 -1.16 4.93 0.55
N ASP A 130 -0.99 5.91 1.42
CA ASP A 130 -1.56 5.90 2.77
C ASP A 130 -2.99 6.44 2.73
N CYS A 131 -3.99 5.58 2.99
CA CYS A 131 -5.40 5.93 2.97
C CYS A 131 -5.80 6.94 4.05
N THR A 132 -4.92 7.26 5.01
CA THR A 132 -5.19 8.25 6.07
C THR A 132 -4.82 9.67 5.70
N ARG A 133 -4.10 9.85 4.59
CA ARG A 133 -3.58 11.13 4.14
C ARG A 133 -4.50 11.76 3.10
N ASP A 134 -4.40 13.08 2.99
CA ASP A 134 -5.03 13.80 1.90
C ASP A 134 -4.36 13.41 0.56
N LEU A 135 -5.14 12.80 -0.33
CA LEU A 135 -4.65 12.29 -1.61
C LEU A 135 -4.30 13.42 -2.58
N GLU A 136 -4.97 14.57 -2.50
CA GLU A 136 -4.66 15.73 -3.34
C GLU A 136 -3.35 16.36 -2.88
N GLU A 137 -3.16 16.51 -1.56
CA GLU A 137 -1.90 16.99 -0.97
C GLU A 137 -0.72 16.11 -1.42
N ILE A 138 -0.83 14.79 -1.28
CA ILE A 138 0.22 13.86 -1.69
C ILE A 138 0.45 13.91 -3.19
N THR A 139 -0.62 13.96 -3.99
CA THR A 139 -0.52 14.04 -5.44
C THR A 139 0.24 15.29 -5.87
N ASN A 140 -0.10 16.45 -5.28
CA ASN A 140 0.59 17.72 -5.55
C ASN A 140 2.05 17.66 -5.14
N PHE A 141 2.35 17.08 -3.97
CA PHE A 141 3.74 16.89 -3.52
C PHE A 141 4.54 16.05 -4.52
N VAL A 142 4.00 14.91 -4.96
CA VAL A 142 4.66 14.01 -5.92
C VAL A 142 4.89 14.70 -7.27
N ILE A 143 3.91 15.43 -7.80
CA ILE A 143 4.03 16.16 -9.07
C ILE A 143 5.09 17.28 -8.96
N SER A 144 5.16 17.95 -7.81
CA SER A 144 6.15 19.01 -7.57
C SER A 144 7.57 18.47 -7.32
N SER A 145 7.69 17.18 -7.03
CA SER A 145 8.97 16.54 -6.73
C SER A 145 9.73 16.22 -8.02
N PRO A 146 11.07 16.29 -8.02
CA PRO A 146 11.87 15.88 -9.17
C PRO A 146 11.57 14.44 -9.58
N GLU A 147 11.33 14.22 -10.88
CA GLU A 147 11.10 12.88 -11.41
C GLU A 147 12.40 12.06 -11.33
N LEU A 148 12.36 10.97 -10.55
CA LEU A 148 13.49 10.07 -10.41
C LEU A 148 13.52 9.11 -11.60
N LYS A 149 14.68 8.97 -12.25
CA LYS A 149 14.89 7.96 -13.31
C LYS A 149 14.66 6.52 -12.82
N ILE A 150 14.86 6.27 -11.54
CA ILE A 150 14.62 4.99 -10.86
C ILE A 150 13.89 5.32 -9.55
N THR A 151 12.69 4.79 -9.38
CA THR A 151 11.89 4.99 -8.17
C THR A 151 12.21 3.92 -7.13
N ASN A 152 12.15 4.33 -5.86
CA ASN A 152 12.32 3.46 -4.71
C ASN A 152 10.97 3.27 -4.02
N ALA A 153 10.65 2.03 -3.67
CA ALA A 153 9.34 1.61 -3.17
C ALA A 153 8.94 2.22 -1.81
N CYS A 154 9.93 2.60 -1.01
CA CYS A 154 9.77 2.93 0.40
C CYS A 154 10.13 4.38 0.74
N SER A 155 10.28 5.26 -0.26
CA SER A 155 10.72 6.65 -0.08
C SER A 155 9.83 7.64 -0.81
#